data_AF-A0A5N9BRP2-F1
#
_entry.id   AF-A0A5N9BRP2-F1
#
_cell.length_a   1.000
_cell.length_b   1.000
_cell.length_c   1.000
_cell.angle_alpha   90.00
_cell.angle_beta   90.00
_cell.angle_gamma   90.00
#
_symmetry.space_group_name_H-M   'P 1'
#
loop_
_entity.id
_entity.type
_entity.pdbx_description
1 polymer ?
#
loop_
_entity_poly.entity_id
_entity_poly.type
_entity_poly.pdbx_seq_one_letter_code
_entity_poly.pdbx_strand_id
1 'polypeptide(L)' 'MNSPGHRENILADIYDREGLSIVIGAEESVWVTQNFC' A
#
# COMPACT_ATOMS: atom_id res chain seq x y z
N MET A 1 -5.77 10.33 -3.09
CA MET A 1 -4.75 9.99 -2.09
C MET A 1 -4.70 11.09 -1.05
N ASN A 2 -5.27 10.90 0.16
CA ASN A 2 -5.49 12.00 1.13
C ASN A 2 -4.62 11.94 2.40
N SER A 3 -3.82 10.89 2.56
CA SER A 3 -2.83 10.80 3.63
C SER A 3 -1.45 11.21 3.09
N PRO A 4 -0.83 12.29 3.62
CA PRO A 4 0.47 12.76 3.15
C PRO A 4 1.56 11.68 3.18
N GLY A 5 1.73 10.97 4.31
CA GLY A 5 2.77 9.95 4.45
C GLY A 5 2.61 8.76 3.49
N HIS A 6 1.38 8.31 3.23
CA HIS A 6 1.15 7.27 2.21
C HIS A 6 1.47 7.79 0.80
N ARG A 7 1.12 9.05 0.50
CA ARG A 7 1.38 9.66 -0.80
C ARG A 7 2.89 9.80 -1.07
N GLU A 8 3.67 10.14 -0.05
CA GLU A 8 5.13 10.24 -0.17
C GLU A 8 5.77 8.93 -0.63
N ASN A 9 5.36 7.78 -0.06
CA ASN A 9 5.85 6.48 -0.51
C ASN A 9 5.46 6.17 -1.96
N ILE A 10 4.21 6.43 -2.36
CA ILE A 10 3.69 6.13 -3.71
C ILE A 10 4.36 6.99 -4.80
N LEU A 11 4.73 8.24 -4.48
CA LEU A 11 5.33 9.17 -5.43
C LEU A 11 6.86 9.15 -5.42
N ALA A 12 7.48 8.34 -4.57
CA ALA A 12 8.92 8.24 -4.48
C ALA A 12 9.49 7.56 -5.73
N ASP A 13 10.43 8.22 -6.40
CA ASP A 13 11.08 7.75 -7.63
C ASP A 13 12.24 6.77 -7.38
N ILE A 14 12.54 6.49 -6.11
CA ILE A 14 13.63 5.62 -5.67
C ILE A 14 13.26 4.14 -5.62
N TYR A 15 11.97 3.81 -5.64
CA TYR A 15 11.50 2.43 -5.63
C TYR A 15 11.24 1.96 -7.06
N ASP A 16 11.72 0.77 -7.39
CA ASP A 16 11.51 0.16 -8.69
C ASP A 16 10.53 -1.02 -8.65
N ARG A 17 10.16 -1.47 -7.45
CA ARG A 17 9.25 -2.59 -7.21
C ARG A 17 8.26 -2.28 -6.08
N GLU A 18 7.07 -2.86 -6.20
CA GLU A 18 6.03 -2.81 -5.19
C GLU A 18 5.44 -4.21 -4.98
N GLY A 19 5.35 -4.62 -3.73
CA GLY A 19 4.58 -5.78 -3.29
C GLY A 19 3.22 -5.35 -2.75
N LEU A 20 2.15 -5.94 -3.29
CA LEU A 20 0.77 -5.70 -2.87
C LEU A 20 0.18 -6.99 -2.30
N SER A 21 -0.42 -6.89 -1.11
CA SER A 21 -1.19 -8.00 -0.53
C SER A 21 -2.56 -7.50 -0.11
N ILE A 22 -3.57 -8.33 -0.38
CA ILE A 22 -4.96 -8.10 -0.01
C ILE A 22 -5.43 -9.34 0.75
N VAL A 23 -6.01 -9.10 1.94
CA VAL A 23 -6.60 -10.15 2.77
C VAL A 23 -8.06 -9.80 3.02
N ILE A 24 -8.95 -10.75 2.70
CA ILE A 24 -10.36 -10.69 3.07
C ILE A 24 -10.50 -11.40 4.42
N GLY A 25 -10.80 -10.61 5.46
CA GLY A 25 -10.99 -11.09 6.83
C GLY A 25 -12.43 -11.49 7.12
N ALA A 26 -12.73 -11.71 8.41
CA ALA A 26 -14.10 -11.92 8.86
C ALA A 26 -14.99 -10.71 8.53
N GLU A 27 -16.29 -10.98 8.37
CA GLU A 27 -17.31 -9.95 8.10
C GLU A 27 -16.99 -9.07 6.87
N GLU A 28 -16.41 -9.66 5.84
CA GLU A 28 -16.06 -8.99 4.58
C GLU A 28 -15.07 -7.82 4.74
N SER A 29 -14.35 -7.76 5.87
CA SER A 29 -13.28 -6.77 6.06
C SER A 29 -12.17 -6.97 5.03
N VAL A 30 -11.66 -5.88 4.47
CA VAL A 30 -10.58 -5.92 3.48
C VAL A 30 -9.36 -5.20 4.06
N TRP A 31 -8.25 -5.93 4.19
CA TRP A 31 -6.96 -5.42 4.63
C TRP A 31 -6.03 -5.35 3.45
N VAL A 32 -5.34 -4.22 3.30
CA VAL A 32 -4.40 -3.98 2.19
C VAL A 32 -3.05 -3.57 2.77
N THR A 33 -1.97 -4.15 2.24
CA THR A 33 -0.59 -3.77 2.57
C THR A 33 0.19 -3.52 1.29
N GLN A 34 1.02 -2.46 1.31
CA GLN A 34 1.93 -2.10 0.23
C GLN A 34 3.36 -2.08 0.80
N ASN A 35 4.30 -2.65 0.05
CA ASN A 35 5.71 -2.63 0.40
C ASN A 35 6.55 -2.24 -0.81
N PHE A 36 7.29 -1.13 -0.71
CA PHE A 36 8.08 -0.56 -1.79
C PHE A 36 9.57 -0.91 -1.61
N CYS A 37 10.27 -1.30 -2.68
CA CYS A 37 11.68 -1.72 -2.64
C CYS A 37 12.43 -1.56 -3.97
#